data_AF-A0A6N2WER3-F1
#
_entry.id   AF-A0A6N2WER3-F1
#
_cell.length_a   1.000
_cell.length_b   1.000
_cell.length_c   1.000
_cell.angle_alpha   90.00
_cell.angle_beta   90.00
_cell.angle_gamma   90.00
#
_symmetry.space_group_name_H-M   'P 1'
#
loop_
_entity.id
_entity.type
_entity.pdbx_description
1 polymer ?
#
loop_
_entity_poly.entity_id
_entity_poly.type
_entity_poly.pdbx_seq_one_letter_code
_entity_poly.pdbx_strand_id
1 'polypeptide(L)'
;MLAGMSSCYHEDALIVPDQPDKYNILTDDPSDPTQHFIYQFYQKYQTVIITNPTEADYKFNFTANNGIKITAPEQKQEIIDEGIEFLQKVLLNLYSDSFLKKNLPFSILLSEEVRMASYGETTIMNCYASSSFIALGNVSSSLKTMTDEEFVKIRADVNASFWAKYMSEVRGLFTISDAFYEASEEVEPKLYDPNWYRFKGTDPNEIDFYKYGVITYSENSYIDEDWPDFNSIYAPLKSEDLAQWMNFVFEKTPAEIQEICDKYPVMKKKYDVIREAMLENGFDLSKLEL
;
A
#
# COMPACT_ATOMS: atom_id res chain seq x y z
N MET A 1 -42.10 55.72 1.52
CA MET A 1 -40.71 55.83 1.99
C MET A 1 -40.48 54.66 2.94
N LEU A 2 -40.00 53.53 2.42
CA LEU A 2 -39.64 52.36 3.24
C LEU A 2 -38.14 52.48 3.50
N ALA A 3 -37.76 52.66 4.78
CA ALA A 3 -36.38 52.62 5.20
C ALA A 3 -35.89 51.17 5.16
N GLY A 4 -34.91 50.89 4.28
CA GLY A 4 -34.22 49.61 4.25
C GLY A 4 -33.25 49.52 5.42
N MET A 5 -33.45 48.51 6.29
CA MET A 5 -32.45 48.14 7.30
C MET A 5 -31.37 47.30 6.62
N SER A 6 -30.20 47.88 6.38
CA SER A 6 -28.98 47.14 6.07
C SER A 6 -28.35 46.70 7.40
N SER A 7 -28.50 45.42 7.77
CA SER A 7 -27.68 44.83 8.83
C SER A 7 -26.47 44.16 8.18
N CYS A 8 -25.34 44.85 8.15
CA CYS A 8 -24.04 44.20 7.99
C CYS A 8 -23.63 43.74 9.39
N TYR A 9 -23.84 42.46 9.70
CA TYR A 9 -23.24 41.86 10.88
C TYR A 9 -21.73 41.79 10.64
N HIS A 10 -20.94 42.49 11.45
CA HIS A 10 -19.53 42.17 11.64
C HIS A 10 -19.48 40.98 12.58
N GLU A 11 -19.20 39.79 12.06
CA GLU A 11 -18.83 38.66 12.91
C GLU A 11 -17.46 38.93 13.51
N ASP A 12 -17.31 38.69 14.82
CA ASP A 12 -16.01 38.74 15.47
C ASP A 12 -15.07 37.75 14.80
N ALA A 13 -13.79 38.12 14.69
CA ALA A 13 -12.79 37.20 14.14
C ALA A 13 -12.78 35.92 14.98
N LEU A 14 -12.89 34.77 14.31
CA LEU A 14 -12.71 33.45 14.93
C LEU A 14 -11.28 33.36 15.47
N ILE A 15 -11.10 33.59 16.76
CA ILE A 15 -9.84 33.35 17.47
C ILE A 15 -9.84 31.88 17.87
N VAL A 16 -9.31 31.03 16.99
CA VAL A 16 -9.05 29.62 17.30
C VAL A 16 -7.71 29.57 18.04
N PRO A 17 -7.64 29.00 19.27
CA PRO A 17 -6.38 28.80 19.95
C PRO A 17 -5.45 27.91 19.12
N ASP A 18 -4.15 28.21 19.14
CA ASP A 18 -3.14 27.33 18.53
C ASP A 18 -3.29 25.92 19.13
N GLN A 19 -3.44 24.94 18.24
CA GLN A 19 -3.49 23.55 18.65
C GLN A 19 -2.08 23.09 19.04
N PRO A 20 -1.91 22.37 20.16
CA PRO A 20 -0.62 21.84 20.53
C PRO A 20 -0.14 20.84 19.47
N ASP A 21 1.17 20.82 19.25
CA ASP A 21 1.81 19.82 18.40
C ASP A 21 1.75 18.44 19.08
N LYS A 22 0.70 17.67 18.75
CA LYS A 22 0.38 16.38 19.36
C LYS A 22 1.57 15.40 19.36
N TYR A 23 2.44 15.47 18.36
CA TYR A 23 3.54 14.53 18.13
C TYR A 23 4.91 15.19 18.21
N ASN A 24 4.99 16.46 18.61
CA ASN A 24 6.24 17.24 18.64
C ASN A 24 6.99 17.28 17.29
N ILE A 25 6.31 17.14 16.14
CA ILE A 25 6.95 17.07 14.81
C ILE A 25 7.48 18.43 14.30
N LEU A 26 7.01 19.54 14.88
CA LEU A 26 7.31 20.90 14.43
C LEU A 26 8.59 21.46 15.08
N THR A 27 9.12 20.78 16.08
CA THR A 27 10.35 21.17 16.79
C THR A 27 11.43 20.14 16.57
N ASP A 28 12.61 20.60 16.13
CA ASP A 28 13.78 19.75 15.97
C ASP A 28 14.45 19.46 17.32
N ASP A 29 14.94 18.23 17.49
CA ASP A 29 15.87 17.87 18.54
C ASP A 29 17.03 17.08 17.93
N PRO A 30 18.14 17.76 17.54
CA PRO A 30 19.30 17.09 16.96
C PRO A 30 20.01 16.10 17.89
N SER A 31 19.67 16.06 19.19
CA SER A 31 20.24 15.10 20.14
C SER A 31 19.50 13.76 20.18
N ASP A 32 18.27 13.73 19.66
CA ASP A 32 17.47 12.52 19.42
C ASP A 32 17.43 12.25 17.91
N PRO A 33 18.19 11.25 17.40
CA PRO A 33 18.26 10.96 15.97
C PRO A 33 16.91 10.66 15.32
N THR A 34 15.98 10.03 16.05
CA THR A 34 14.65 9.71 15.55
C THR A 34 13.80 10.97 15.44
N GLN A 35 13.78 11.79 16.48
CA GLN A 35 13.07 13.07 16.44
C GLN A 35 13.64 13.99 15.36
N HIS A 36 14.96 14.05 15.23
CA HIS A 36 15.64 14.81 14.18
C HIS A 36 15.24 14.33 12.79
N PHE A 37 15.22 13.00 12.56
CA PHE A 37 14.78 12.43 11.30
C PHE A 37 13.32 12.79 10.99
N ILE A 38 12.40 12.61 11.94
CA ILE A 38 10.97 12.91 11.78
C ILE A 38 10.77 14.40 11.44
N TYR A 39 11.47 15.29 12.15
CA TYR A 39 11.43 16.73 11.86
C TYR A 39 11.92 17.03 10.44
N GLN A 40 13.11 16.56 10.06
CA GLN A 40 13.68 16.75 8.71
C GLN A 40 12.76 16.18 7.62
N PHE A 41 12.19 15.01 7.86
CA PHE A 41 11.26 14.35 6.97
C PHE A 41 9.99 15.20 6.75
N TYR A 42 9.41 15.72 7.84
CA TYR A 42 8.26 16.62 7.75
C TYR A 42 8.60 17.92 7.00
N GLN A 43 9.74 18.57 7.29
CA GLN A 43 10.16 19.76 6.55
C GLN A 43 10.26 19.48 5.04
N LYS A 44 10.77 18.31 4.66
CA LYS A 44 11.01 17.94 3.27
C LYS A 44 9.75 17.54 2.51
N TYR A 45 8.91 16.69 3.11
CA TYR A 45 7.78 16.03 2.43
C TYR A 45 6.41 16.52 2.88
N GLN A 46 6.32 17.24 4.00
CA GLN A 46 5.06 17.65 4.63
C GLN A 46 4.17 16.46 5.02
N THR A 47 4.79 15.30 5.23
CA THR A 47 4.17 14.07 5.72
C THR A 47 4.60 13.83 7.16
N VAL A 48 3.65 13.48 8.01
CA VAL A 48 3.89 13.21 9.44
C VAL A 48 4.17 11.73 9.67
N ILE A 49 5.27 11.39 10.33
CA ILE A 49 5.49 10.03 10.83
C ILE A 49 4.98 9.96 12.28
N ILE A 50 4.03 9.04 12.53
CA ILE A 50 3.43 8.84 13.85
C ILE A 50 3.92 7.51 14.41
N THR A 51 4.71 7.57 15.49
CA THR A 51 5.32 6.40 16.15
C THR A 51 4.46 5.80 17.25
N ASN A 52 3.46 6.56 17.75
CA ASN A 52 2.52 6.12 18.77
C ASN A 52 1.06 6.43 18.34
N PRO A 53 0.54 5.72 17.33
CA PRO A 53 -0.78 5.97 16.81
C PRO A 53 -1.87 5.64 17.83
N THR A 54 -2.91 6.48 17.85
CA THR A 54 -4.13 6.34 18.65
C THR A 54 -5.33 6.16 17.72
N GLU A 55 -6.48 5.72 18.24
CA GLU A 55 -7.69 5.57 17.41
C GLU A 55 -8.08 6.85 16.65
N ALA A 56 -7.80 8.02 17.22
CA ALA A 56 -8.08 9.31 16.58
C ALA A 56 -7.34 9.50 15.25
N ASP A 57 -6.25 8.75 15.02
CA ASP A 57 -5.35 8.97 13.89
C ASP A 57 -5.74 8.13 12.67
N TYR A 58 -6.47 7.03 12.89
CA TYR A 58 -6.75 6.06 11.84
C TYR A 58 -8.18 5.53 11.81
N LYS A 59 -9.01 5.73 12.85
CA LYS A 59 -10.30 5.02 12.95
C LYS A 59 -11.26 5.40 11.83
N PHE A 60 -11.29 6.68 11.47
CA PHE A 60 -12.20 7.22 10.48
C PHE A 60 -11.44 7.87 9.33
N ASN A 61 -11.90 7.62 8.11
CA ASN A 61 -11.65 8.50 6.98
C ASN A 61 -12.81 9.51 6.85
N PHE A 62 -12.75 10.42 5.87
CA PHE A 62 -13.78 11.47 5.69
C PHE A 62 -15.20 10.92 5.45
N THR A 63 -15.34 9.65 5.09
CA THR A 63 -16.61 9.05 4.65
C THR A 63 -17.09 7.88 5.52
N ALA A 64 -16.18 7.19 6.21
CA ALA A 64 -16.46 5.94 6.89
C ALA A 64 -15.39 5.56 7.93
N ASN A 65 -15.69 4.57 8.75
CA ASN A 65 -14.71 3.86 9.57
C ASN A 65 -13.82 3.00 8.65
N ASN A 66 -12.49 3.05 8.83
CA ASN A 66 -11.56 2.26 8.02
C ASN A 66 -11.66 0.74 8.30
N GLY A 67 -12.30 0.34 9.39
CA GLY A 67 -12.54 -1.07 9.68
C GLY A 67 -11.34 -1.81 10.25
N ILE A 68 -10.25 -1.10 10.55
CA ILE A 68 -9.03 -1.68 11.10
C ILE A 68 -8.86 -1.39 12.58
N LYS A 69 -7.93 -2.11 13.20
CA LYS A 69 -7.33 -1.82 14.50
C LYS A 69 -5.82 -1.74 14.36
N ILE A 70 -5.21 -0.74 14.98
CA ILE A 70 -3.76 -0.57 15.03
C ILE A 70 -3.31 -0.74 16.48
N THR A 71 -2.28 -1.56 16.68
CA THR A 71 -1.53 -1.63 17.94
C THR A 71 -0.25 -0.83 17.78
N ALA A 72 -0.08 0.20 18.62
CA ALA A 72 1.13 1.01 18.61
C ALA A 72 2.36 0.18 19.02
N PRO A 73 3.55 0.46 18.47
CA PRO A 73 4.79 -0.17 18.90
C PRO A 73 5.09 0.12 20.36
N GLU A 74 5.86 -0.75 21.01
CA GLU A 74 6.46 -0.41 22.29
C GLU A 74 7.38 0.82 22.14
N GLN A 75 7.17 1.85 22.96
CA GLN A 75 7.88 3.14 22.88
C GLN A 75 9.28 3.08 23.52
N LYS A 76 10.06 2.05 23.19
CA LYS A 76 11.50 1.98 23.48
C LYS A 76 12.26 2.56 22.29
N GLN A 77 13.23 3.45 22.57
CA GLN A 77 14.01 4.14 21.54
C GLN A 77 14.54 3.17 20.47
N GLU A 78 15.16 2.06 20.89
CA GLU A 78 15.73 1.06 19.98
C GLU A 78 14.70 0.47 19.00
N ILE A 79 13.46 0.21 19.45
CA ILE A 79 12.39 -0.32 18.60
C ILE A 79 11.92 0.74 17.60
N ILE A 80 11.83 2.00 18.03
CA ILE A 80 11.42 3.10 17.16
C ILE A 80 12.49 3.41 16.12
N ASP A 81 13.77 3.44 16.52
CA ASP A 81 14.91 3.63 15.62
C ASP A 81 14.92 2.53 14.54
N GLU A 82 14.75 1.26 14.93
CA GLU A 82 14.63 0.13 14.01
C GLU A 82 13.40 0.25 13.10
N GLY A 83 12.27 0.73 13.64
CA GLY A 83 11.05 0.99 12.87
C GLY A 83 11.23 2.07 11.80
N ILE A 84 12.00 3.12 12.10
CA ILE A 84 12.34 4.19 11.17
C ILE A 84 13.29 3.68 10.08
N GLU A 85 14.31 2.90 10.44
CA GLU A 85 15.17 2.24 9.46
C GLU A 85 14.39 1.27 8.56
N PHE A 86 13.46 0.52 9.14
CA PHE A 86 12.60 -0.40 8.42
C PHE A 86 11.72 0.34 7.41
N LEU A 87 11.01 1.40 7.83
CA LEU A 87 10.21 2.26 6.95
C LEU A 87 11.05 2.81 5.79
N GLN A 88 12.28 3.26 6.06
CA GLN A 88 13.18 3.73 5.02
C GLN A 88 13.47 2.65 3.99
N LYS A 89 13.82 1.44 4.43
CA LYS A 89 14.17 0.32 3.54
C LYS A 89 12.97 -0.23 2.76
N VAL A 90 11.80 -0.37 3.40
CA VAL A 90 10.63 -0.98 2.74
C VAL A 90 9.91 -0.03 1.78
N LEU A 91 10.01 1.29 1.99
CA LEU A 91 9.26 2.26 1.20
C LEU A 91 10.13 3.42 0.74
N LEU A 92 10.68 4.21 1.68
CA LEU A 92 11.18 5.55 1.33
C LEU A 92 12.39 5.54 0.39
N ASN A 93 13.36 4.65 0.64
CA ASN A 93 14.60 4.58 -0.12
C ASN A 93 14.41 4.07 -1.56
N LEU A 94 13.25 3.49 -1.87
CA LEU A 94 12.94 3.00 -3.22
C LEU A 94 12.58 4.14 -4.18
N TYR A 95 12.24 5.33 -3.68
CA TYR A 95 11.72 6.42 -4.49
C TYR A 95 12.57 7.68 -4.39
N SER A 96 12.58 8.45 -5.48
CA SER A 96 13.22 9.78 -5.46
C SER A 96 12.47 10.75 -4.55
N ASP A 97 13.19 11.74 -4.01
CA ASP A 97 12.60 12.84 -3.23
C ASP A 97 11.43 13.52 -3.94
N SER A 98 11.57 13.73 -5.26
CA SER A 98 10.55 14.40 -6.07
C SER A 98 9.26 13.58 -6.15
N PHE A 99 9.39 12.25 -6.22
CA PHE A 99 8.27 11.34 -6.23
C PHE A 99 7.61 11.30 -4.85
N LEU A 100 8.39 11.12 -3.77
CA LEU A 100 7.88 11.07 -2.40
C LEU A 100 7.13 12.36 -2.04
N LYS A 101 7.69 13.53 -2.35
CA LYS A 101 7.05 14.83 -2.06
C LYS A 101 5.68 15.01 -2.74
N LYS A 102 5.48 14.37 -3.90
CA LYS A 102 4.20 14.42 -4.64
C LYS A 102 3.20 13.38 -4.14
N ASN A 103 3.71 12.22 -3.70
CA ASN A 103 2.93 11.00 -3.63
C ASN A 103 2.76 10.42 -2.23
N LEU A 104 3.49 10.89 -1.21
CA LEU A 104 3.27 10.44 0.17
C LEU A 104 1.90 10.93 0.72
N PRO A 105 1.28 10.15 1.63
CA PRO A 105 0.08 10.57 2.34
C PRO A 105 0.35 11.72 3.33
N PHE A 106 -0.72 12.22 3.95
CA PHE A 106 -0.58 13.20 5.04
C PHE A 106 0.21 12.59 6.21
N SER A 107 -0.01 11.32 6.55
CA SER A 107 0.76 10.64 7.59
C SER A 107 1.16 9.21 7.26
N ILE A 108 2.25 8.75 7.88
CA ILE A 108 2.67 7.35 7.93
C ILE A 108 2.59 6.93 9.40
N LEU A 109 1.87 5.84 9.68
CA LEU A 109 1.70 5.32 11.03
C LEU A 109 2.60 4.10 11.21
N LEU A 110 3.53 4.16 12.16
CA LEU A 110 4.28 2.98 12.59
C LEU A 110 3.46 2.20 13.60
N SER A 111 3.40 0.89 13.42
CA SER A 111 2.60 0.00 14.25
C SER A 111 3.27 -1.34 14.46
N GLU A 112 3.06 -1.93 15.63
CA GLU A 112 3.39 -3.33 15.87
C GLU A 112 2.49 -4.21 15.01
N GLU A 113 1.19 -3.95 15.04
CA GLU A 113 0.19 -4.73 14.32
C GLU A 113 -0.82 -3.81 13.64
N VAL A 114 -1.10 -4.09 12.36
CA VAL A 114 -2.30 -3.62 11.66
C VAL A 114 -3.20 -4.83 11.45
N ARG A 115 -4.46 -4.73 11.90
CA ARG A 115 -5.40 -5.84 11.83
C ARG A 115 -6.73 -5.39 11.25
N MET A 116 -7.31 -6.20 10.36
CA MET A 116 -8.70 -6.02 9.97
C MET A 116 -9.61 -6.33 11.16
N ALA A 117 -10.53 -5.42 11.48
CA ALA A 117 -11.39 -5.49 12.66
C ALA A 117 -12.86 -5.22 12.30
N SER A 118 -13.21 -5.51 11.04
CA SER A 118 -14.56 -5.40 10.49
C SER A 118 -15.20 -6.77 10.36
N TYR A 119 -16.49 -6.87 10.64
CA TYR A 119 -17.31 -8.07 10.38
C TYR A 119 -16.77 -9.40 10.95
N GLY A 120 -15.98 -9.36 12.03
CA GLY A 120 -15.38 -10.55 12.64
C GLY A 120 -14.12 -11.07 11.93
N GLU A 121 -13.66 -10.38 10.88
CA GLU A 121 -12.35 -10.61 10.29
C GLU A 121 -11.26 -10.25 11.28
N THR A 122 -10.15 -10.99 11.25
CA THR A 122 -9.02 -10.81 12.18
C THR A 122 -7.66 -10.88 11.51
N THR A 123 -7.64 -10.81 10.18
CA THR A 123 -6.43 -10.84 9.34
C THR A 123 -5.42 -9.79 9.81
N ILE A 124 -4.18 -10.21 10.07
CA ILE A 124 -3.06 -9.31 10.34
C ILE A 124 -2.45 -8.93 9.00
N MET A 125 -2.20 -7.64 8.80
CA MET A 125 -1.71 -7.08 7.56
C MET A 125 -0.36 -6.40 7.78
N ASN A 126 0.53 -6.53 6.80
CA ASN A 126 1.82 -5.84 6.80
C ASN A 126 1.68 -4.33 6.64
N CYS A 127 0.60 -3.89 5.99
CA CYS A 127 0.29 -2.48 5.86
C CYS A 127 -1.21 -2.24 5.58
N TYR A 128 -1.63 -0.98 5.66
CA TYR A 128 -2.95 -0.55 5.23
C TYR A 128 -2.90 0.88 4.69
N ALA A 129 -3.58 1.12 3.57
CA ALA A 129 -3.68 2.44 2.95
C ALA A 129 -5.08 3.03 3.12
N SER A 130 -5.14 4.30 3.51
CA SER A 130 -6.37 5.10 3.56
C SER A 130 -6.14 6.46 2.88
N SER A 131 -7.19 7.27 2.76
CA SER A 131 -7.16 8.61 2.14
C SER A 131 -6.12 9.55 2.74
N SER A 132 -5.86 9.46 4.04
CA SER A 132 -4.95 10.36 4.76
C SER A 132 -3.66 9.71 5.23
N PHE A 133 -3.58 8.38 5.27
CA PHE A 133 -2.43 7.70 5.86
C PHE A 133 -2.08 6.37 5.19
N ILE A 134 -0.85 5.94 5.44
CA ILE A 134 -0.42 4.55 5.28
C ILE A 134 0.04 4.04 6.66
N ALA A 135 -0.49 2.92 7.10
CA ALA A 135 -0.04 2.23 8.31
C ALA A 135 0.94 1.12 7.92
N LEU A 136 2.09 1.07 8.59
CA LEU A 136 3.12 0.06 8.45
C LEU A 136 3.13 -0.81 9.72
N GLY A 137 2.86 -2.10 9.56
CA GLY A 137 2.95 -3.10 10.63
C GLY A 137 4.37 -3.61 10.85
N ASN A 138 4.50 -4.55 11.80
CA ASN A 138 5.73 -5.26 12.14
C ASN A 138 6.81 -4.45 12.88
N VAL A 139 6.50 -3.23 13.33
CA VAL A 139 7.44 -2.43 14.14
C VAL A 139 7.43 -2.95 15.58
N SER A 140 8.30 -3.91 15.87
CA SER A 140 8.47 -4.51 17.18
C SER A 140 9.90 -5.04 17.35
N SER A 141 10.22 -5.62 18.51
CA SER A 141 11.51 -6.26 18.73
C SER A 141 11.81 -7.43 17.77
N SER A 142 10.83 -7.92 17.02
CA SER A 142 11.02 -8.97 16.00
C SER A 142 11.83 -8.50 14.78
N LEU A 143 11.92 -7.19 14.52
CA LEU A 143 12.67 -6.64 13.38
C LEU A 143 14.13 -7.12 13.38
N LYS A 144 14.76 -7.27 14.55
CA LYS A 144 16.15 -7.75 14.69
C LYS A 144 16.39 -9.17 14.19
N THR A 145 15.33 -9.98 14.19
CA THR A 145 15.39 -11.39 13.80
C THR A 145 14.62 -11.67 12.51
N MET A 146 14.16 -10.62 11.83
CA MET A 146 13.48 -10.72 10.55
C MET A 146 14.43 -11.32 9.51
N THR A 147 13.95 -12.32 8.79
CA THR A 147 14.67 -12.93 7.69
C THR A 147 14.58 -12.06 6.43
N ASP A 148 15.55 -12.21 5.53
CA ASP A 148 15.52 -11.52 4.23
C ASP A 148 14.25 -11.89 3.42
N GLU A 149 13.78 -13.13 3.54
CA GLU A 149 12.55 -13.58 2.88
C GLU A 149 11.30 -12.86 3.42
N GLU A 150 11.18 -12.73 4.74
CA GLU A 150 10.10 -11.96 5.37
C GLU A 150 10.18 -10.48 4.98
N PHE A 151 11.38 -9.90 4.98
CA PHE A 151 11.60 -8.52 4.57
C PHE A 151 11.13 -8.28 3.13
N VAL A 152 11.51 -9.15 2.20
CA VAL A 152 11.11 -9.05 0.78
C VAL A 152 9.60 -9.10 0.62
N LYS A 153 8.91 -10.02 1.33
CA LYS A 153 7.44 -10.12 1.31
C LYS A 153 6.78 -8.86 1.87
N ILE A 154 7.25 -8.35 3.01
CA ILE A 154 6.68 -7.12 3.59
C ILE A 154 6.93 -5.92 2.68
N ARG A 155 8.12 -5.77 2.10
CA ARG A 155 8.42 -4.73 1.11
C ARG A 155 7.46 -4.82 -0.08
N ALA A 156 7.23 -6.02 -0.61
CA ALA A 156 6.31 -6.23 -1.72
C ALA A 156 4.88 -5.82 -1.36
N ASP A 157 4.37 -6.24 -0.21
CA ASP A 157 3.03 -5.91 0.27
C ASP A 157 2.84 -4.40 0.48
N VAL A 158 3.83 -3.74 1.09
CA VAL A 158 3.82 -2.29 1.35
C VAL A 158 3.76 -1.52 0.04
N ASN A 159 4.58 -1.88 -0.93
CA ASN A 159 4.60 -1.17 -2.21
C ASN A 159 3.39 -1.53 -3.10
N ALA A 160 2.88 -2.76 -3.02
CA ALA A 160 1.63 -3.13 -3.67
C ALA A 160 0.45 -2.30 -3.14
N SER A 161 0.37 -2.15 -1.82
CA SER A 161 -0.64 -1.30 -1.19
C SER A 161 -0.43 0.17 -1.52
N PHE A 162 0.81 0.65 -1.59
CA PHE A 162 1.10 2.01 -2.03
C PHE A 162 0.61 2.29 -3.45
N TRP A 163 0.89 1.40 -4.41
CA TRP A 163 0.52 1.61 -5.81
C TRP A 163 -0.94 1.27 -6.14
N ALA A 164 -1.37 0.04 -5.83
CA ALA A 164 -2.70 -0.45 -6.21
C ALA A 164 -3.80 0.13 -5.32
N LYS A 165 -3.56 0.28 -4.02
CA LYS A 165 -4.57 0.80 -3.08
C LYS A 165 -4.49 2.32 -2.93
N TYR A 166 -3.35 2.84 -2.46
CA TYR A 166 -3.26 4.26 -2.16
C TYR A 166 -3.27 5.14 -3.42
N MET A 167 -2.33 4.90 -4.35
CA MET A 167 -2.18 5.74 -5.55
C MET A 167 -3.32 5.54 -6.56
N SER A 168 -3.81 4.30 -6.72
CA SER A 168 -4.90 3.97 -7.64
C SER A 168 -6.28 4.12 -6.99
N GLU A 169 -6.71 3.22 -6.10
CA GLU A 169 -8.09 3.20 -5.60
C GLU A 169 -8.46 4.42 -4.75
N VAL A 170 -7.56 4.88 -3.88
CA VAL A 170 -7.82 5.95 -2.92
C VAL A 170 -7.64 7.33 -3.53
N ARG A 171 -6.54 7.55 -4.27
CA ARG A 171 -6.23 8.86 -4.86
C ARG A 171 -6.69 9.03 -6.30
N GLY A 172 -6.87 7.94 -7.04
CA GLY A 172 -7.19 7.99 -8.48
C GLY A 172 -6.09 8.60 -9.34
N LEU A 173 -4.83 8.59 -8.88
CA LEU A 173 -3.69 9.17 -9.62
C LEU A 173 -2.96 8.15 -10.48
N PHE A 174 -2.90 6.90 -10.03
CA PHE A 174 -2.35 5.80 -10.80
C PHE A 174 -3.49 5.06 -11.49
N THR A 175 -3.49 5.03 -12.82
CA THR A 175 -4.46 4.28 -13.62
C THR A 175 -3.70 3.38 -14.58
N ILE A 176 -4.07 2.10 -14.61
CA ILE A 176 -3.53 1.14 -15.58
C ILE A 176 -4.40 1.13 -16.83
N SER A 177 -3.78 1.05 -18.01
CA SER A 177 -4.50 0.94 -19.30
C SER A 177 -5.26 -0.38 -19.38
N ASP A 178 -6.42 -0.39 -20.05
CA ASP A 178 -7.20 -1.62 -20.31
C ASP A 178 -6.39 -2.68 -21.06
N ALA A 179 -5.37 -2.27 -21.83
CA ALA A 179 -4.42 -3.14 -22.51
C ALA A 179 -3.76 -4.17 -21.56
N PHE A 180 -3.62 -3.82 -20.28
CA PHE A 180 -3.14 -4.74 -19.25
C PHE A 180 -4.06 -5.96 -19.07
N TYR A 181 -5.38 -5.74 -19.01
CA TYR A 181 -6.36 -6.81 -18.85
C TYR A 181 -6.62 -7.53 -20.17
N GLU A 182 -6.69 -6.77 -21.27
CA GLU A 182 -6.88 -7.31 -22.62
C GLU A 182 -5.78 -8.30 -22.99
N ALA A 183 -4.53 -8.07 -22.57
CA ALA A 183 -3.42 -9.00 -22.81
C ALA A 183 -3.70 -10.41 -22.26
N SER A 184 -4.33 -10.51 -21.08
CA SER A 184 -4.75 -11.79 -20.50
C SER A 184 -5.98 -12.38 -21.22
N GLU A 185 -6.94 -11.55 -21.62
CA GLU A 185 -8.16 -11.99 -22.32
C GLU A 185 -7.90 -12.43 -23.77
N GLU A 186 -6.83 -11.96 -24.40
CA GLU A 186 -6.34 -12.48 -25.69
C GLU A 186 -5.91 -13.95 -25.59
N VAL A 187 -5.39 -14.36 -24.41
CA VAL A 187 -4.98 -15.74 -24.15
C VAL A 187 -6.17 -16.59 -23.72
N GLU A 188 -6.96 -16.10 -22.76
CA GLU A 188 -8.14 -16.79 -22.25
C GLU A 188 -9.33 -15.82 -22.23
N PRO A 189 -10.23 -15.93 -23.24
CA PRO A 189 -11.38 -15.04 -23.32
C PRO A 189 -12.25 -15.11 -22.08
N LYS A 190 -12.67 -13.93 -21.59
CA LYS A 190 -13.50 -13.77 -20.38
C LYS A 190 -12.80 -14.19 -19.08
N LEU A 191 -11.46 -14.11 -19.01
CA LEU A 191 -10.73 -14.37 -17.77
C LEU A 191 -11.26 -13.52 -16.60
N TYR A 192 -11.65 -12.26 -16.85
CA TYR A 192 -12.20 -11.35 -15.84
C TYR A 192 -13.74 -11.28 -15.87
N ASP A 193 -14.43 -12.36 -16.30
CA ASP A 193 -15.89 -12.40 -16.32
C ASP A 193 -16.47 -12.08 -14.92
N PRO A 194 -17.49 -11.21 -14.80
CA PRO A 194 -18.11 -10.90 -13.52
C PRO A 194 -18.83 -12.09 -12.88
N ASN A 195 -19.07 -13.19 -13.62
CA ASN A 195 -19.60 -14.45 -13.08
C ASN A 195 -18.48 -15.42 -12.63
N TRP A 196 -17.26 -14.91 -12.44
CA TRP A 196 -16.06 -15.61 -11.98
C TRP A 196 -15.61 -16.75 -12.91
N TYR A 197 -14.59 -16.48 -13.72
CA TYR A 197 -13.88 -17.52 -14.45
C TYR A 197 -13.19 -18.48 -13.47
N ARG A 198 -13.33 -19.78 -13.69
CA ARG A 198 -12.66 -20.83 -12.89
C ARG A 198 -11.57 -21.49 -13.71
N PHE A 199 -10.36 -21.56 -13.16
CA PHE A 199 -9.27 -22.30 -13.79
C PHE A 199 -9.56 -23.80 -13.84
N LYS A 200 -8.97 -24.46 -14.84
CA LYS A 200 -8.98 -25.92 -14.91
C LYS A 200 -7.94 -26.47 -13.93
N GLY A 201 -8.39 -27.22 -12.93
CA GLY A 201 -7.54 -27.83 -11.92
C GLY A 201 -8.22 -27.86 -10.56
N THR A 202 -7.71 -28.73 -9.69
CA THR A 202 -8.14 -28.85 -8.29
C THR A 202 -7.01 -28.49 -7.33
N ASP A 203 -5.75 -28.47 -7.76
CA ASP A 203 -4.63 -27.97 -6.95
C ASP A 203 -4.05 -26.68 -7.57
N PRO A 204 -4.04 -25.54 -6.85
CA PRO A 204 -3.39 -24.31 -7.32
C PRO A 204 -1.91 -24.50 -7.69
N ASN A 205 -1.20 -25.41 -7.02
CA ASN A 205 0.23 -25.66 -7.27
C ASN A 205 0.50 -26.32 -8.63
N GLU A 206 -0.51 -26.95 -9.23
CA GLU A 206 -0.41 -27.55 -10.55
C GLU A 206 -0.77 -26.56 -11.68
N ILE A 207 -1.31 -25.39 -11.34
CA ILE A 207 -1.73 -24.38 -12.31
C ILE A 207 -0.58 -23.41 -12.58
N ASP A 208 -0.15 -23.39 -13.84
CA ASP A 208 0.79 -22.39 -14.34
C ASP A 208 0.05 -21.08 -14.67
N PHE A 209 -0.17 -20.24 -13.65
CA PHE A 209 -0.91 -18.97 -13.77
C PHE A 209 -0.30 -17.99 -14.77
N TYR A 210 1.02 -18.00 -14.94
CA TYR A 210 1.73 -17.12 -15.86
C TYR A 210 1.36 -17.38 -17.32
N LYS A 211 0.84 -18.57 -17.67
CA LYS A 211 0.26 -18.82 -18.99
C LYS A 211 -0.92 -17.91 -19.31
N TYR A 212 -1.68 -17.50 -18.29
CA TYR A 212 -2.85 -16.63 -18.43
C TYR A 212 -2.50 -15.15 -18.20
N GLY A 213 -1.24 -14.83 -17.89
CA GLY A 213 -0.83 -13.45 -17.58
C GLY A 213 -1.22 -12.97 -16.18
N VAL A 214 -1.57 -13.88 -15.26
CA VAL A 214 -1.92 -13.52 -13.89
C VAL A 214 -0.91 -14.11 -12.92
N ILE A 215 -0.75 -13.50 -11.75
CA ILE A 215 0.24 -13.95 -10.77
C ILE A 215 -0.24 -15.18 -10.01
N THR A 216 -1.49 -15.13 -9.55
CA THR A 216 -2.14 -16.22 -8.81
C THR A 216 -3.67 -16.13 -8.95
N TYR A 217 -4.40 -16.94 -8.19
CA TYR A 217 -5.85 -17.00 -8.15
C TYR A 217 -6.48 -15.89 -7.28
N SER A 218 -7.80 -15.72 -7.35
CA SER A 218 -8.55 -14.75 -6.53
C SER A 218 -8.57 -15.16 -5.06
N GLU A 219 -8.52 -14.18 -4.15
CA GLU A 219 -8.76 -14.41 -2.71
C GLU A 219 -10.13 -15.04 -2.41
N ASN A 220 -11.10 -14.92 -3.34
CA ASN A 220 -12.41 -15.56 -3.24
C ASN A 220 -12.41 -17.05 -3.60
N SER A 221 -11.24 -17.61 -3.95
CA SER A 221 -11.10 -19.04 -4.22
C SER A 221 -11.28 -19.86 -2.95
N TYR A 222 -11.97 -20.98 -3.08
CA TYR A 222 -12.07 -21.96 -1.99
C TYR A 222 -10.93 -22.96 -2.14
N ILE A 223 -9.99 -22.94 -1.19
CA ILE A 223 -8.84 -23.85 -1.15
C ILE A 223 -8.88 -24.65 0.16
N ASP A 224 -8.86 -25.96 0.03
CA ASP A 224 -8.81 -26.95 1.10
C ASP A 224 -7.62 -27.88 0.80
N GLU A 225 -6.56 -27.76 1.60
CA GLU A 225 -5.33 -28.53 1.42
C GLU A 225 -5.54 -30.02 1.73
N ASP A 226 -6.48 -30.35 2.62
CA ASP A 226 -6.79 -31.73 2.98
C ASP A 226 -7.70 -32.40 1.94
N TRP A 227 -8.47 -31.61 1.18
CA TRP A 227 -9.43 -32.08 0.18
C TRP A 227 -9.35 -31.33 -1.16
N PRO A 228 -8.24 -31.45 -1.92
CA PRO A 228 -8.02 -30.66 -3.13
C PRO A 228 -9.13 -30.77 -4.19
N ASP A 229 -9.79 -31.92 -4.31
CA ASP A 229 -10.89 -32.14 -5.25
C ASP A 229 -12.11 -31.20 -5.04
N PHE A 230 -12.22 -30.58 -3.87
CA PHE A 230 -13.26 -29.60 -3.55
C PHE A 230 -12.86 -28.15 -3.86
N ASN A 231 -11.62 -27.92 -4.28
CA ASN A 231 -11.12 -26.57 -4.54
C ASN A 231 -11.85 -25.90 -5.70
N SER A 232 -12.18 -24.64 -5.51
CA SER A 232 -12.73 -23.76 -6.53
C SER A 232 -11.78 -22.60 -6.74
N ILE A 233 -10.96 -22.72 -7.78
CA ILE A 233 -9.85 -21.80 -8.06
C ILE A 233 -10.31 -20.80 -9.13
N TYR A 234 -10.59 -19.57 -8.70
CA TYR A 234 -11.11 -18.51 -9.57
C TYR A 234 -9.99 -17.60 -10.08
N ALA A 235 -10.16 -17.06 -11.28
CA ALA A 235 -9.33 -15.97 -11.78
C ALA A 235 -9.48 -14.73 -10.91
N PRO A 236 -8.40 -13.95 -10.71
CA PRO A 236 -8.47 -12.71 -9.94
C PRO A 236 -9.41 -11.71 -10.60
N LEU A 237 -10.08 -10.90 -9.79
CA LEU A 237 -10.76 -9.69 -10.30
C LEU A 237 -9.73 -8.69 -10.82
N LYS A 238 -10.14 -7.75 -11.69
CA LYS A 238 -9.22 -6.73 -12.24
C LYS A 238 -8.41 -5.99 -11.16
N SER A 239 -9.05 -5.59 -10.07
CA SER A 239 -8.39 -4.92 -8.93
C SER A 239 -7.41 -5.83 -8.19
N GLU A 240 -7.75 -7.12 -8.04
CA GLU A 240 -6.88 -8.11 -7.40
C GLU A 240 -5.66 -8.39 -8.28
N ASP A 241 -5.86 -8.57 -9.57
CA ASP A 241 -4.78 -8.82 -10.53
C ASP A 241 -3.78 -7.66 -10.57
N LEU A 242 -4.26 -6.41 -10.56
CA LEU A 242 -3.36 -5.26 -10.46
C LEU A 242 -2.57 -5.28 -9.14
N ALA A 243 -3.23 -5.54 -8.01
CA ALA A 243 -2.56 -5.61 -6.71
C ALA A 243 -1.51 -6.73 -6.64
N GLN A 244 -1.84 -7.91 -7.15
CA GLN A 244 -0.95 -9.05 -7.23
C GLN A 244 0.25 -8.76 -8.15
N TRP A 245 0.04 -8.09 -9.29
CA TRP A 245 1.12 -7.66 -10.15
C TRP A 245 2.02 -6.60 -9.52
N MET A 246 1.45 -5.64 -8.78
CA MET A 246 2.26 -4.69 -8.02
C MET A 246 3.11 -5.43 -6.98
N ASN A 247 2.52 -6.39 -6.25
CA ASN A 247 3.28 -7.22 -5.31
C ASN A 247 4.45 -7.94 -6.00
N PHE A 248 4.15 -8.65 -7.09
CA PHE A 248 5.12 -9.41 -7.87
C PHE A 248 6.32 -8.57 -8.34
N VAL A 249 6.11 -7.32 -8.79
CA VAL A 249 7.22 -6.47 -9.27
C VAL A 249 8.12 -5.92 -8.16
N PHE A 250 7.65 -5.88 -6.90
CA PHE A 250 8.43 -5.46 -5.74
C PHE A 250 8.99 -6.65 -4.93
N GLU A 251 8.47 -7.85 -5.16
CA GLU A 251 8.98 -9.11 -4.60
C GLU A 251 10.17 -9.62 -5.41
N LYS A 252 10.05 -9.67 -6.74
CA LYS A 252 11.05 -10.28 -7.63
C LYS A 252 12.08 -9.28 -8.15
N THR A 253 13.30 -9.76 -8.32
CA THR A 253 14.36 -8.98 -8.98
C THR A 253 14.04 -8.75 -10.46
N PRO A 254 14.58 -7.68 -11.08
CA PRO A 254 14.41 -7.43 -12.51
C PRO A 254 14.85 -8.61 -13.39
N ALA A 255 15.88 -9.37 -12.97
CA ALA A 255 16.37 -10.53 -13.70
C ALA A 255 15.36 -11.70 -13.70
N GLU A 256 14.75 -11.99 -12.54
CA GLU A 256 13.72 -13.03 -12.42
C GLU A 256 12.46 -12.68 -13.22
N ILE A 257 12.05 -11.40 -13.19
CA ILE A 257 10.92 -10.93 -13.99
C ILE A 257 11.23 -11.07 -15.48
N GLN A 258 12.46 -10.74 -15.91
CA GLN A 258 12.87 -10.89 -17.30
C GLN A 258 12.83 -12.35 -17.75
N GLU A 259 13.32 -13.30 -16.93
CA GLU A 259 13.23 -14.73 -17.23
C GLU A 259 11.78 -15.20 -17.40
N ILE A 260 10.88 -14.73 -16.53
CA ILE A 260 9.44 -15.01 -16.63
C ILE A 260 8.85 -14.39 -17.91
N CYS A 261 9.20 -13.15 -18.25
CA CYS A 261 8.74 -12.46 -19.45
C CYS A 261 9.23 -13.13 -20.74
N ASP A 262 10.45 -13.67 -20.75
CA ASP A 262 11.01 -14.39 -21.89
C ASP A 262 10.28 -15.72 -22.14
N LYS A 263 9.83 -16.38 -21.06
CA LYS A 263 9.07 -17.63 -21.13
C LYS A 263 7.59 -17.42 -21.46
N TYR A 264 6.97 -16.35 -20.96
CA TYR A 264 5.53 -16.09 -21.08
C TYR A 264 5.26 -14.74 -21.76
N PRO A 265 4.96 -14.71 -23.07
CA PRO A 265 4.74 -13.46 -23.81
C PRO A 265 3.62 -12.57 -23.24
N VAL A 266 2.59 -13.16 -22.64
CA VAL A 266 1.50 -12.41 -21.99
C VAL A 266 1.99 -11.69 -20.72
N MET A 267 2.88 -12.31 -19.94
CA MET A 267 3.51 -11.67 -18.78
C MET A 267 4.34 -10.47 -19.24
N LYS A 268 5.10 -10.63 -20.34
CA LYS A 268 5.86 -9.52 -20.93
C LYS A 268 4.97 -8.35 -21.30
N LYS A 269 3.86 -8.59 -22.02
CA LYS A 269 2.91 -7.54 -22.41
C LYS A 269 2.41 -6.76 -21.19
N LYS A 270 1.98 -7.46 -20.15
CA LYS A 270 1.46 -6.84 -18.92
C LYS A 270 2.52 -6.07 -18.15
N TYR A 271 3.73 -6.64 -18.03
CA TYR A 271 4.86 -5.97 -17.41
C TYR A 271 5.26 -4.67 -18.15
N ASP A 272 5.26 -4.68 -19.48
CA ASP A 272 5.55 -3.49 -20.28
C ASP A 272 4.50 -2.38 -20.02
N VAL A 273 3.20 -2.72 -19.95
CA VAL A 273 2.12 -1.76 -19.61
C VAL A 273 2.29 -1.20 -18.19
N ILE A 274 2.66 -2.04 -17.22
CA ILE A 274 2.95 -1.58 -15.84
C ILE A 274 4.12 -0.61 -15.83
N ARG A 275 5.24 -0.94 -16.49
CA ARG A 275 6.43 -0.11 -16.52
C ARG A 275 6.13 1.27 -17.11
N GLU A 276 5.36 1.31 -18.19
CA GLU A 276 4.92 2.56 -18.81
C GLU A 276 4.04 3.39 -17.86
N ALA A 277 3.02 2.78 -17.25
CA ALA A 277 2.11 3.47 -16.34
C ALA A 277 2.82 4.03 -15.09
N MET A 278 3.77 3.27 -14.52
CA MET A 278 4.57 3.73 -13.38
C MET A 278 5.50 4.87 -13.78
N LEU A 279 6.12 4.79 -14.97
CA LEU A 279 7.01 5.82 -15.49
C LEU A 279 6.27 7.15 -15.72
N GLU A 280 5.08 7.10 -16.30
CA GLU A 280 4.20 8.26 -16.45
C GLU A 280 3.84 8.91 -15.09
N ASN A 281 3.80 8.10 -14.03
CA ASN A 281 3.59 8.55 -12.66
C ASN A 281 4.87 8.94 -11.91
N GLY A 282 6.01 8.99 -12.62
CA GLY A 282 7.29 9.46 -12.11
C GLY A 282 8.14 8.39 -11.44
N PHE A 283 7.86 7.11 -11.68
CA PHE A 283 8.65 6.00 -11.16
C PHE A 283 9.14 5.08 -12.28
N ASP A 284 10.45 5.08 -12.48
CA ASP A 284 11.10 4.24 -13.49
C ASP A 284 11.43 2.87 -12.89
N LEU A 285 10.55 1.89 -13.12
CA LEU A 285 10.68 0.53 -12.59
C LEU A 285 11.99 -0.15 -13.00
N SER A 286 12.62 0.27 -14.10
CA SER A 286 13.91 -0.29 -14.54
C SER A 286 15.09 0.11 -13.65
N LYS A 287 14.91 1.16 -12.83
CA LYS A 287 15.90 1.64 -11.86
C LYS A 287 15.64 1.14 -10.43
N LEU A 288 14.65 0.26 -10.27
CA LEU A 288 14.35 -0.32 -8.97
C LEU A 288 15.48 -1.30 -8.59
N GLU A 289 16.20 -0.96 -7.53
CA GLU A 289 17.24 -1.78 -6.92
C GLU A 289 16.64 -2.46 -5.69
N LEU A 290 16.57 -3.80 -5.72
CA LEU A 290 15.94 -4.65 -4.70
C LEU A 290 16.94 -5.55 -3.99
#